data_AF-A0A923A0T4-F1
#
_entry.id   AF-A0A923A0T4-F1
#
_cell.length_a   1.000
_cell.length_b   1.000
_cell.length_c   1.000
_cell.angle_alpha   90.00
_cell.angle_beta   90.00
_cell.angle_gamma   90.00
#
_symmetry.space_group_name_H-M   'P 1'
#
loop_
_entity.id
_entity.type
_entity.pdbx_description
1 polymer ?
#
loop_
_entity_poly.entity_id
_entity_poly.type
_entity_poly.pdbx_seq_one_letter_code
_entity_poly.pdbx_strand_id
1 'polypeptide(L)'
;MQRLKTIVYRYTFQDLDIEEKRRRRLILLVCVIGIFLLFFFSYQDIVDGNFLEAGIQITAGLWLLFCLVMLASADRINWIYASITAILFALFLFLAADGDLEGSKIYWSFLVSVFGFYIHGNRRGMPWILV
;
A
#
# COMPACT_ATOMS: atom_id res chain seq x y z
N MET A 1 -32.23 6.64 0.73
CA MET A 1 -31.07 6.58 -0.19
C MET A 1 -29.94 5.62 0.24
N GLN A 2 -29.73 5.31 1.52
CA GLN A 2 -28.66 4.37 1.94
C GLN A 2 -28.88 2.90 1.51
N ARG A 3 -30.13 2.41 1.42
CA ARG A 3 -30.42 1.01 1.03
C ARG A 3 -30.12 0.65 -0.43
N LEU A 4 -30.12 1.64 -1.34
CA LEU A 4 -29.79 1.41 -2.75
C LEU A 4 -28.29 1.22 -2.98
N LYS A 5 -27.43 1.89 -2.20
CA LYS A 5 -25.98 1.66 -2.25
C LYS A 5 -25.62 0.23 -1.87
N THR A 6 -26.32 -0.35 -0.90
CA THR A 6 -26.05 -1.72 -0.44
C THR A 6 -26.40 -2.77 -1.50
N ILE A 7 -27.43 -2.53 -2.31
CA ILE A 7 -27.84 -3.45 -3.39
C ILE A 7 -26.87 -3.37 -4.57
N VAL A 8 -26.43 -2.17 -4.97
CA VAL A 8 -25.42 -2.01 -6.03
C VAL A 8 -24.06 -2.59 -5.59
N TYR A 9 -23.66 -2.37 -4.33
CA TYR A 9 -22.46 -3.02 -3.77
C TYR A 9 -22.54 -4.54 -3.75
N ARG A 10 -23.74 -5.13 -3.68
CA ARG A 10 -23.89 -6.59 -3.66
C ARG A 10 -23.76 -7.20 -5.06
N TYR A 11 -24.25 -6.52 -6.08
CA TYR A 11 -24.18 -7.01 -7.46
C TYR A 11 -22.81 -6.76 -8.13
N THR A 12 -22.16 -5.62 -7.90
CA THR A 12 -20.85 -5.35 -8.54
C THR A 12 -19.73 -6.27 -8.06
N PHE A 13 -19.83 -6.84 -6.85
CA PHE A 13 -18.78 -7.73 -6.33
C PHE A 13 -19.05 -9.23 -6.61
N GLN A 14 -20.24 -9.58 -7.11
CA GLN A 14 -20.59 -10.97 -7.35
C GLN A 14 -19.92 -11.49 -8.63
N ASP A 15 -19.81 -10.63 -9.66
CA ASP A 15 -19.17 -10.91 -10.96
C ASP A 15 -17.65 -10.61 -11.00
N LEU A 16 -17.05 -10.17 -9.88
CA LEU A 16 -15.59 -10.03 -9.79
C LEU A 16 -14.95 -11.42 -9.84
N ASP A 17 -14.00 -11.56 -10.76
CA ASP A 17 -13.18 -12.75 -10.90
C ASP A 17 -12.52 -13.11 -9.56
N ILE A 18 -12.33 -14.40 -9.30
CA ILE A 18 -11.74 -14.92 -8.06
C ILE A 18 -10.37 -14.26 -7.81
N GLU A 19 -9.65 -14.00 -8.90
CA GLU A 19 -8.35 -13.35 -8.89
C GLU A 19 -8.42 -11.88 -8.46
N GLU A 20 -9.43 -11.12 -8.89
CA GLU A 20 -9.63 -9.74 -8.46
C GLU A 20 -10.03 -9.64 -6.99
N LYS A 21 -10.87 -10.57 -6.51
CA LYS A 21 -11.22 -10.66 -5.08
C LYS A 21 -9.98 -10.95 -4.23
N ARG A 22 -9.11 -11.87 -4.69
CA ARG A 22 -7.83 -12.16 -4.02
C ARG A 22 -6.95 -10.92 -4.00
N ARG A 23 -6.78 -10.24 -5.13
CA ARG A 23 -5.96 -9.02 -5.25
C ARG A 23 -6.43 -7.91 -4.29
N ARG A 24 -7.73 -7.66 -4.19
CA ARG A 24 -8.27 -6.67 -3.24
C ARG A 24 -7.97 -7.01 -1.79
N ARG A 25 -8.13 -8.28 -1.39
CA ARG A 25 -7.80 -8.72 -0.02
C ARG A 25 -6.33 -8.52 0.29
N LEU A 26 -5.45 -8.79 -0.67
CA LEU A 26 -4.01 -8.60 -0.50
C LEU A 26 -3.66 -7.12 -0.37
N ILE A 27 -4.21 -6.25 -1.22
CA ILE A 27 -4.03 -4.79 -1.10
C ILE A 27 -4.55 -4.30 0.25
N LEU A 28 -5.71 -4.78 0.70
CA LEU A 28 -6.28 -4.41 1.99
C LEU A 28 -5.35 -4.82 3.14
N LEU A 29 -4.85 -6.05 3.13
CA LEU A 29 -3.89 -6.54 4.14
C LEU A 29 -2.62 -5.67 4.15
N VAL A 30 -2.06 -5.36 2.98
CA VAL A 30 -0.88 -4.49 2.86
C VAL A 30 -1.16 -3.10 3.41
N CYS A 31 -2.29 -2.48 3.05
CA CYS A 31 -2.62 -1.15 3.53
C CYS A 31 -2.80 -1.14 5.05
N VAL A 32 -3.54 -2.10 5.62
CA VAL A 32 -3.79 -2.14 7.07
C VAL A 32 -2.49 -2.37 7.85
N ILE A 33 -1.68 -3.35 7.44
CA ILE A 33 -0.39 -3.63 8.08
C ILE A 33 0.59 -2.46 7.86
N GLY A 34 0.61 -1.91 6.64
CA GLY A 34 1.35 -0.73 6.21
C GLY A 34 1.13 0.49 7.09
N ILE A 35 -0.13 0.88 7.21
CA ILE A 35 -0.55 2.00 8.04
C ILE A 35 -0.09 1.77 9.48
N PHE A 36 -0.38 0.61 10.06
CA PHE A 36 -0.04 0.33 11.45
C PHE A 36 1.47 0.46 11.71
N LEU A 37 2.29 -0.12 10.85
CA LEU A 37 3.74 -0.08 11.01
C LEU A 37 4.31 1.32 10.75
N LEU A 38 3.87 2.03 9.71
CA LEU A 38 4.33 3.41 9.44
C LEU A 38 4.00 4.37 10.58
N PHE A 39 2.81 4.26 11.19
CA PHE A 39 2.47 5.09 12.35
C PHE A 39 3.28 4.73 13.59
N PHE A 40 3.57 3.43 13.80
CA PHE A 40 4.40 2.98 14.91
C PHE A 40 5.84 3.50 14.78
N PHE A 41 6.46 3.35 13.61
CA PHE A 41 7.82 3.86 13.36
C PHE A 41 7.88 5.37 13.42
N SER A 42 6.88 6.06 12.86
CA SER A 42 6.91 7.52 12.92
C SER A 42 6.82 8.01 14.36
N TYR A 43 6.11 7.29 15.23
CA TYR A 43 6.09 7.61 16.63
C TYR A 43 7.47 7.43 17.28
N GLN A 44 8.21 6.37 16.94
CA GLN A 44 9.58 6.17 17.41
C GLN A 44 10.50 7.29 16.91
N ASP A 45 10.45 7.63 15.62
CA ASP A 45 11.28 8.67 15.03
C ASP A 45 10.99 10.06 15.63
N ILE A 46 9.74 10.36 16.01
CA ILE A 46 9.40 11.59 16.73
C ILE A 46 10.05 11.62 18.12
N VAL A 47 10.06 10.48 18.82
CA VAL A 47 10.69 10.36 20.15
C VAL A 47 12.20 10.51 20.05
N ASP A 48 12.81 9.97 18.99
CA ASP A 48 14.25 10.03 18.76
C ASP A 48 14.72 11.38 18.17
N GLY A 49 13.77 12.26 17.78
CA GLY A 49 14.05 13.60 17.25
C GLY A 49 14.24 13.65 15.73
N ASN A 50 14.03 12.54 15.03
CA ASN A 50 14.12 12.41 13.57
C ASN A 50 12.83 12.87 12.89
N PHE A 51 12.53 14.17 12.99
CA PHE A 51 11.28 14.73 12.46
C PHE A 51 11.10 14.58 10.94
N LEU A 52 12.19 14.49 10.18
CA LEU A 52 12.15 14.35 8.73
C LEU A 52 11.67 12.95 8.32
N GLU A 53 12.26 11.91 8.91
CA GLU A 53 11.86 10.51 8.71
C GLU A 53 10.40 10.29 9.14
N ALA A 54 10.04 10.79 10.33
CA ALA A 54 8.67 10.77 10.83
C ALA A 54 7.68 11.44 9.87
N GLY A 55 8.02 12.62 9.34
CA GLY A 55 7.17 13.36 8.41
C GLY A 55 6.91 12.58 7.12
N ILE A 56 7.94 11.92 6.58
CA ILE A 56 7.82 11.07 5.38
C ILE A 56 6.94 9.86 5.68
N GLN A 57 7.14 9.19 6.81
CA GLN A 57 6.35 8.01 7.19
C GLN A 57 4.88 8.35 7.46
N ILE A 58 4.58 9.47 8.13
CA ILE A 58 3.20 9.95 8.32
C ILE A 58 2.55 10.24 6.98
N THR A 59 3.25 10.94 6.09
CA THR A 59 2.72 11.29 4.77
C THR A 59 2.40 10.03 3.95
N ALA A 60 3.30 9.04 3.97
CA ALA A 60 3.06 7.75 3.34
C ALA A 60 1.90 6.97 3.99
N GLY A 61 1.79 6.98 5.32
CA GLY A 61 0.70 6.36 6.06
C GLY A 61 -0.66 6.98 5.73
N LEU A 62 -0.74 8.31 5.66
CA LEU A 62 -1.93 9.04 5.23
C LEU A 62 -2.31 8.71 3.79
N TRP A 63 -1.31 8.55 2.90
CA TRP A 63 -1.58 8.14 1.52
C TRP A 63 -2.10 6.70 1.43
N LEU A 64 -1.54 5.76 2.19
CA LEU A 64 -2.07 4.40 2.26
C LEU A 64 -3.50 4.38 2.81
N LEU A 65 -3.82 5.24 3.77
CA LEU A 65 -5.17 5.41 4.29
C LEU A 65 -6.11 5.95 3.21
N PHE A 66 -5.67 6.92 2.42
CA PHE A 66 -6.40 7.40 1.24
C PHE A 66 -6.63 6.27 0.22
N CYS A 67 -5.61 5.47 -0.09
CA CYS A 67 -5.73 4.29 -0.95
C CYS A 67 -6.72 3.27 -0.41
N LEU A 68 -6.75 3.04 0.91
CA LEU A 68 -7.70 2.14 1.58
C LEU A 68 -9.14 2.62 1.41
N VAL A 69 -9.40 3.91 1.59
CA VAL A 69 -10.73 4.51 1.37
C VAL A 69 -11.14 4.39 -0.10
N MET A 70 -10.21 4.62 -1.03
CA MET A 70 -10.46 4.49 -2.46
C MET A 70 -10.67 3.04 -2.91
N LEU A 71 -10.12 2.05 -2.18
CA LEU A 71 -10.27 0.62 -2.48
C LEU A 71 -11.73 0.13 -2.41
N ALA A 72 -12.59 0.89 -1.73
CA ALA A 72 -14.03 0.65 -1.74
C ALA A 72 -14.63 0.77 -3.16
N SER A 73 -13.99 1.53 -4.06
CA SER A 73 -14.46 1.73 -5.44
C SER A 73 -13.90 0.68 -6.39
N ALA A 74 -14.75 0.06 -7.20
CA ALA A 74 -14.35 -1.06 -8.06
C ALA A 74 -13.50 -0.67 -9.27
N ASP A 75 -13.78 0.47 -9.89
CA ASP A 75 -13.11 0.89 -11.13
C ASP A 75 -11.63 1.29 -10.95
N ARG A 76 -11.16 1.50 -9.72
CA ARG A 76 -9.88 2.20 -9.49
C ARG A 76 -8.76 1.32 -8.93
N ILE A 77 -8.95 0.01 -8.85
CA ILE A 77 -7.97 -0.93 -8.26
C ILE A 77 -6.59 -0.81 -8.91
N ASN A 78 -6.53 -0.76 -10.25
CA ASN A 78 -5.26 -0.71 -10.95
C ASN A 78 -4.48 0.57 -10.64
N TRP A 79 -5.18 1.70 -10.54
CA TRP A 79 -4.59 2.97 -10.19
C TRP A 79 -4.10 2.97 -8.73
N ILE A 80 -4.93 2.48 -7.80
CA ILE A 80 -4.58 2.35 -6.38
C ILE A 80 -3.33 1.47 -6.21
N TYR A 81 -3.28 0.34 -6.93
CA TYR A 81 -2.13 -0.56 -6.91
C TYR A 81 -0.85 0.13 -7.40
N ALA A 82 -0.93 0.87 -8.52
CA ALA A 82 0.20 1.63 -9.04
C ALA A 82 0.67 2.71 -8.04
N SER A 83 -0.26 3.44 -7.41
CA SER A 83 0.06 4.46 -6.41
C SER A 83 0.71 3.89 -5.15
N ILE A 84 0.20 2.78 -4.62
CA ILE A 84 0.79 2.09 -3.45
C ILE A 84 2.20 1.63 -3.80
N THR A 85 2.39 1.03 -4.98
CA THR A 85 3.70 0.55 -5.42
C THR A 85 4.69 1.72 -5.57
N ALA A 86 4.26 2.83 -6.17
CA ALA A 86 5.10 4.01 -6.35
C ALA A 86 5.58 4.60 -5.02
N ILE A 87 4.71 4.71 -4.03
CA ILE A 87 5.09 5.21 -2.69
C ILE A 87 6.00 4.27 -1.96
N LEU A 88 5.74 2.96 -2.01
CA LEU A 88 6.62 1.98 -1.37
C LEU A 88 7.99 1.96 -2.05
N PHE A 89 8.05 2.16 -3.37
CA PHE A 89 9.30 2.32 -4.10
C PHE A 89 10.03 3.63 -3.76
N ALA A 90 9.30 4.75 -3.63
CA ALA A 90 9.89 6.02 -3.24
C ALA A 90 10.45 5.97 -1.80
N LEU A 91 9.70 5.38 -0.87
CA LEU A 91 10.18 5.11 0.49
C LEU A 91 11.45 4.25 0.45
N PHE A 92 11.48 3.21 -0.37
CA PHE A 92 12.66 2.38 -0.54
C PHE A 92 13.87 3.18 -1.03
N LEU A 93 13.70 4.04 -2.05
CA LEU A 93 14.79 4.89 -2.55
C LEU A 93 15.28 5.89 -1.50
N PHE A 94 14.36 6.50 -0.74
CA PHE A 94 14.69 7.39 0.37
C PHE A 94 15.53 6.66 1.42
N LEU A 95 15.07 5.49 1.87
CA LEU A 95 15.77 4.64 2.85
C LEU A 95 17.13 4.14 2.32
N ALA A 96 17.23 3.79 1.04
CA ALA A 96 18.48 3.38 0.41
C ALA A 96 19.51 4.53 0.33
N ALA A 97 19.04 5.77 0.29
CA ALA A 97 19.88 6.96 0.31
C ALA A 97 20.30 7.37 1.74
N ASP A 98 19.44 7.16 2.74
CA ASP A 98 19.70 7.55 4.13
C ASP A 98 20.71 6.62 4.84
N GLY A 99 20.77 5.34 4.43
CA GLY A 99 21.95 4.50 4.67
C GLY A 99 22.24 4.10 6.12
N ASP A 100 21.34 4.35 7.07
CA ASP A 100 21.58 3.97 8.47
C ASP A 100 21.17 2.51 8.76
N LEU A 101 22.08 1.76 9.39
CA LEU A 101 22.05 0.29 9.43
C LEU A 101 21.02 -0.28 10.44
N GLU A 102 20.60 0.51 11.42
CA GLU A 102 19.81 0.04 12.56
C GLU A 102 18.30 -0.03 12.29
N GLY A 103 17.73 0.90 11.52
CA GLY A 103 16.32 0.85 11.10
C GLY A 103 16.02 -0.15 9.98
N SER A 104 17.04 -0.56 9.21
CA SER A 104 16.86 -1.20 7.89
C SER A 104 16.07 -2.52 7.88
N LYS A 105 16.15 -3.36 8.93
CA LYS A 105 15.68 -4.76 8.89
C LYS A 105 14.17 -4.92 8.79
N ILE A 106 13.39 -4.03 9.42
CA ILE A 106 11.94 -4.13 9.39
C ILE A 106 11.38 -3.59 8.06
N TYR A 107 12.07 -2.64 7.42
CA TYR A 107 11.71 -2.14 6.10
C TYR A 107 11.91 -3.16 4.97
N TRP A 108 12.92 -4.04 5.09
CA TRP A 108 13.07 -5.21 4.21
C TRP A 108 11.86 -6.15 4.25
N SER A 109 11.18 -6.29 5.39
CA SER A 109 10.00 -7.16 5.52
C SER A 109 8.77 -6.60 4.77
N PHE A 110 8.66 -5.27 4.66
CA PHE A 110 7.68 -4.63 3.78
C PHE A 110 8.01 -4.81 2.31
N LEU A 111 9.28 -4.63 1.93
CA LEU A 111 9.74 -4.86 0.56
C LEU A 111 9.46 -6.28 0.09
N VAL A 112 9.74 -7.28 0.92
CA VAL A 112 9.43 -8.68 0.61
C VAL A 112 7.93 -8.88 0.41
N SER A 113 7.10 -8.23 1.22
CA SER A 113 5.65 -8.30 1.06
C SER A 113 5.20 -7.67 -0.27
N VAL A 114 5.73 -6.49 -0.63
CA VAL A 114 5.43 -5.78 -1.89
C VAL A 114 5.90 -6.58 -3.11
N PHE A 115 7.14 -7.07 -3.11
CA PHE A 115 7.66 -7.92 -4.18
C PHE A 115 6.92 -9.25 -4.25
N GLY A 116 6.52 -9.82 -3.12
CA GLY A 116 5.66 -11.00 -3.07
C GLY A 116 4.31 -10.76 -3.75
N PHE A 117 3.66 -9.62 -3.49
CA PHE A 117 2.40 -9.25 -4.17
C PHE A 117 2.57 -8.93 -5.64
N TYR A 118 3.71 -8.36 -5.99
CA TYR A 118 4.08 -8.08 -7.36
C TYR A 118 4.33 -9.35 -8.19
N ILE A 119 4.95 -10.37 -7.59
CA ILE A 119 5.21 -11.68 -8.23
C ILE A 119 3.93 -12.52 -8.29
N HIS A 120 3.07 -12.46 -7.26
CA HIS A 120 1.80 -13.20 -7.23
C HIS A 120 0.68 -12.53 -8.04
N GLY A 121 0.78 -11.23 -8.31
CA GLY A 121 -0.21 -10.42 -9.05
C GLY A 121 0.11 -10.33 -10.54
N ASN A 122 0.14 -11.47 -11.23
CA ASN A 122 -0.13 -11.64 -12.66
C ASN A 122 0.31 -10.47 -13.60
N ARG A 123 1.53 -10.58 -14.16
CA ARG A 123 2.01 -9.96 -15.42
C ARG A 123 1.65 -8.48 -15.72
N ARG A 124 1.43 -7.60 -14.74
CA ARG A 124 1.14 -6.18 -14.98
C ARG A 124 1.79 -5.23 -13.97
N GLY A 125 3.01 -5.56 -13.58
CA GLY A 125 3.85 -4.64 -12.83
C GLY A 125 4.63 -3.67 -13.74
N MET A 126 5.09 -2.53 -13.19
CA MET A 126 5.69 -1.40 -13.93
C MET A 126 6.77 -1.68 -15.01
N PRO A 127 7.70 -2.65 -14.89
CA PRO A 127 8.62 -3.04 -15.96
C PRO A 127 7.90 -3.52 -17.23
N TRP A 128 6.64 -3.97 -17.13
CA TRP A 128 5.86 -4.50 -18.25
C TRP A 128 4.91 -3.48 -18.89
N ILE A 129 4.83 -2.26 -18.36
CA ILE A 129 4.05 -1.17 -19.00
C ILE A 129 4.93 -0.39 -20.01
N LEU A 130 6.26 -0.56 -19.94
CA LEU A 130 7.24 0.09 -20.80
C LEU A 130 7.72 -0.77 -21.97
N VAL A 131 7.14 -1.96 -22.16
CA VAL A 131 7.39 -2.85 -23.32
C VAL A 131 6.06 -3.16 -23.98
#